data_AF-A0A561E7D9-F1
#
_entry.id   AF-A0A561E7D9-F1
#
_cell.length_a   1.000
_cell.length_b   1.000
_cell.length_c   1.000
_cell.angle_alpha   90.00
_cell.angle_beta   90.00
_cell.angle_gamma   90.00
#
_symmetry.space_group_name_H-M   'P 1'
#
loop_
_entity.id
_entity.type
_entity.pdbx_description
1 polymer ?
#
loop_
_entity_poly.entity_id
_entity_poly.type
_entity_poly.pdbx_seq_one_letter_code
_entity_poly.pdbx_strand_id
1 'polypeptide(L)'
;MLIALVVAGAAWAWWARRRMQKRQLAWLVRAAGASARRGAIITAMSQSLAAFVAVVVLAFSVWVEEAHRVFWLRMPLAVLVIAIYVPYAAVLAPVRVNVKNLRRTPQRRMVESGARPDVADAIARAGRPFALIGSLIFLAAVTVLVWHHLRN
;
A
#
# COMPACT_ATOMS: atom_id res chain seq x y z
N MET A 1 -2.06 -7.53 28.42
CA MET A 1 -3.19 -7.11 27.55
C MET A 1 -2.73 -6.37 26.29
N LEU A 2 -1.88 -5.34 26.40
CA LEU A 2 -1.32 -4.59 25.26
C LEU A 2 -0.59 -5.46 24.22
N ILE A 3 0.27 -6.39 24.65
CA ILE A 3 1.00 -7.30 23.74
C ILE A 3 0.04 -8.15 22.90
N ALA A 4 -1.03 -8.68 23.52
CA ALA A 4 -2.03 -9.48 22.82
C ALA A 4 -2.81 -8.66 21.78
N LEU A 5 -3.14 -7.40 22.08
CA LEU A 5 -3.77 -6.47 21.14
C LEU A 5 -2.84 -6.12 19.96
N VAL A 6 -1.55 -5.89 20.22
CA VAL A 6 -0.56 -5.63 19.18
C VAL A 6 -0.38 -6.84 18.27
N VAL A 7 -0.27 -8.04 18.85
CA VAL A 7 -0.13 -9.29 18.09
C VAL A 7 -1.41 -9.57 17.27
N ALA A 8 -2.59 -9.40 17.86
CA ALA A 8 -3.86 -9.56 17.15
C ALA A 8 -4.03 -8.55 16.01
N GLY A 9 -3.68 -7.28 16.26
CA GLY A 9 -3.69 -6.23 15.24
C GLY A 9 -2.71 -6.51 14.10
N ALA A 10 -1.49 -6.96 14.42
CA ALA A 10 -0.49 -7.33 13.43
C ALA A 10 -0.93 -8.55 12.60
N ALA A 11 -1.51 -9.57 13.24
CA ALA A 11 -2.03 -10.76 12.58
C ALA A 11 -3.22 -10.43 11.67
N TRP A 12 -4.15 -9.59 12.13
CA TRP A 12 -5.28 -9.10 11.34
C TRP A 12 -4.81 -8.27 10.14
N ALA A 13 -3.90 -7.31 10.36
CA ALA A 13 -3.32 -6.50 9.29
C ALA A 13 -2.60 -7.37 8.25
N TRP A 14 -1.88 -8.40 8.70
CA TRP A 14 -1.24 -9.37 7.81
C TRP A 14 -2.24 -10.20 7.00
N TRP A 15 -3.31 -10.67 7.64
CA TRP A 15 -4.39 -11.41 6.98
C TRP A 15 -5.15 -10.54 5.96
N ALA A 16 -5.55 -9.34 6.36
CA ALA A 16 -6.23 -8.36 5.51
C ALA A 16 -5.36 -8.01 4.30
N ARG A 17 -4.06 -7.79 4.53
CA ARG A 17 -3.05 -7.60 3.47
C ARG A 17 -3.00 -8.75 2.50
N ARG A 18 -2.92 -10.01 2.98
CA ARG A 18 -2.90 -11.20 2.09
C ARG A 18 -4.17 -11.28 1.24
N ARG A 19 -5.34 -10.97 1.80
CA ARG A 19 -6.62 -11.01 1.09
C ARG A 19 -6.73 -9.90 0.04
N MET A 20 -6.34 -8.68 0.39
CA MET A 20 -6.31 -7.53 -0.52
C MET A 20 -5.34 -7.78 -1.69
N GLN A 21 -4.14 -8.30 -1.41
CA GLN A 21 -3.15 -8.61 -2.45
C GLN A 21 -3.70 -9.53 -3.53
N LYS A 22 -4.35 -10.64 -3.15
CA LYS A 22 -4.94 -11.58 -4.13
C LYS A 22 -6.04 -10.91 -4.96
N ARG A 23 -6.96 -10.18 -4.31
CA ARG A 23 -8.07 -9.50 -5.00
C ARG A 23 -7.58 -8.41 -5.95
N GLN A 24 -6.61 -7.61 -5.52
CA GLN A 24 -6.03 -6.53 -6.32
C GLN A 24 -5.27 -7.08 -7.52
N LEU A 25 -4.44 -8.11 -7.34
CA LEU A 25 -3.74 -8.74 -8.45
C LEU A 25 -4.72 -9.35 -9.46
N ALA A 26 -5.74 -10.08 -8.98
CA ALA A 26 -6.77 -10.64 -9.85
C ALA A 26 -7.60 -9.56 -10.56
N TRP A 27 -7.84 -8.42 -9.92
CA TRP A 27 -8.51 -7.28 -10.57
C TRP A 27 -7.61 -6.62 -11.61
N LEU A 28 -6.33 -6.36 -11.30
CA LEU A 28 -5.37 -5.78 -12.24
C LEU A 28 -5.17 -6.66 -13.48
N VAL A 29 -5.05 -7.98 -13.29
CA VAL A 29 -4.91 -8.94 -14.40
C VAL A 29 -6.17 -8.96 -15.27
N ARG A 30 -7.37 -8.98 -14.66
CA ARG A 30 -8.64 -8.92 -15.41
C ARG A 30 -8.81 -7.59 -16.15
N ALA A 31 -8.47 -6.47 -15.51
CA ALA A 31 -8.60 -5.14 -16.08
C ALA A 31 -7.57 -4.89 -17.20
N ALA A 32 -6.37 -5.46 -17.09
CA ALA A 32 -5.34 -5.41 -18.13
C ALA A 32 -5.73 -6.25 -19.36
N GLY A 33 -6.43 -7.37 -19.15
CA GLY A 33 -6.74 -8.35 -20.19
C GLY A 33 -5.47 -8.90 -20.83
N ALA A 34 -5.41 -8.92 -22.16
CA ALA A 34 -4.25 -9.40 -22.92
C ALA A 34 -3.22 -8.32 -23.29
N SER A 35 -3.40 -7.06 -22.85
CA SER A 35 -2.57 -5.92 -23.27
C SER A 35 -1.64 -5.44 -22.16
N ALA A 36 -0.33 -5.59 -22.37
CA ALA A 36 0.71 -5.10 -21.47
C ALA A 36 0.62 -3.58 -21.25
N ARG A 37 0.31 -2.81 -22.30
CA ARG A 37 0.15 -1.34 -22.21
C ARG A 37 -1.03 -0.96 -21.31
N ARG A 38 -2.19 -1.62 -21.46
CA ARG A 38 -3.34 -1.40 -20.56
C ARG A 38 -2.98 -1.75 -19.12
N GLY A 39 -2.31 -2.88 -18.89
CA GLY A 39 -1.87 -3.28 -17.56
C GLY A 39 -0.98 -2.23 -16.89
N ALA A 40 -0.01 -1.67 -17.62
CA ALA A 40 0.83 -0.59 -17.12
C ALA A 40 0.03 0.68 -16.78
N ILE A 41 -0.86 1.13 -17.67
CA ILE A 41 -1.66 2.34 -17.48
C ILE A 41 -2.59 2.20 -16.27
N ILE A 42 -3.35 1.11 -16.18
CA ILE A 42 -4.31 0.86 -15.08
C ILE A 42 -3.57 0.78 -13.75
N THR A 43 -2.40 0.14 -13.74
CA THR A 43 -1.54 0.08 -12.55
C THR A 43 -1.08 1.47 -12.13
N ALA A 44 -0.56 2.27 -13.06
CA ALA A 44 -0.12 3.63 -12.76
C ALA A 44 -1.28 4.50 -12.26
N MET A 45 -2.43 4.49 -12.95
CA MET A 45 -3.59 5.28 -12.56
C MET A 45 -4.12 4.90 -11.17
N SER A 46 -4.29 3.60 -10.91
CA SER A 46 -4.80 3.13 -9.61
C SER A 46 -3.85 3.46 -8.46
N GLN A 47 -2.55 3.29 -8.66
CA GLN A 47 -1.53 3.63 -7.66
C GLN A 47 -1.40 5.14 -7.45
N SER A 48 -1.44 5.95 -8.51
CA SER A 48 -1.46 7.42 -8.41
C SER A 48 -2.70 7.92 -7.69
N LEU A 49 -3.88 7.38 -8.00
CA LEU A 49 -5.11 7.74 -7.32
C LEU A 49 -5.05 7.37 -5.83
N ALA A 50 -4.57 6.17 -5.50
CA ALA A 50 -4.39 5.76 -4.11
C ALA A 50 -3.38 6.65 -3.36
N ALA A 51 -2.28 7.03 -4.02
CA ALA A 51 -1.29 7.95 -3.46
C ALA A 51 -1.88 9.33 -3.19
N PHE A 52 -2.63 9.86 -4.16
CA PHE A 52 -3.33 11.13 -4.04
C PHE A 52 -4.31 11.12 -2.87
N VAL A 53 -5.16 10.08 -2.76
CA VAL A 53 -6.09 9.94 -1.63
C VAL A 53 -5.34 9.86 -0.31
N ALA A 54 -4.24 9.10 -0.22
CA ALA A 54 -3.44 9.02 1.00
C ALA A 54 -2.87 10.38 1.43
N VAL A 55 -2.36 11.16 0.47
CA VAL A 55 -1.85 12.52 0.73
C VAL A 55 -2.99 13.44 1.19
N VAL A 56 -4.15 13.40 0.55
CA VAL A 56 -5.33 14.20 0.94
C VAL A 56 -5.77 13.85 2.36
N VAL A 57 -5.82 12.55 2.71
CA VAL A 57 -6.17 12.10 4.07
C VAL A 57 -5.16 12.60 5.10
N LEU A 58 -3.86 12.53 4.81
CA LEU A 58 -2.83 13.08 5.71
C LEU A 58 -2.94 14.59 5.86
N ALA A 59 -3.10 15.33 4.74
CA ALA A 59 -3.27 16.78 4.77
C ALA A 59 -4.52 17.18 5.56
N PHE A 60 -5.64 16.48 5.36
CA PHE A 60 -6.87 16.67 6.12
C PHE A 60 -6.66 16.39 7.61
N SER A 61 -5.89 15.35 7.96
CA SER A 61 -5.59 15.03 9.35
C SER A 61 -4.83 16.16 10.08
N VAL A 62 -3.89 16.81 9.38
CA VAL A 62 -3.14 17.97 9.91
C VAL A 62 -4.05 19.20 10.00
N TRP A 63 -4.85 19.45 8.95
CA TRP A 63 -5.79 20.59 8.93
C TRP A 63 -6.83 20.52 10.05
N VAL A 64 -7.41 19.33 10.32
CA VAL A 64 -8.37 19.14 11.41
C VAL A 64 -7.72 19.39 12.78
N GLU A 65 -6.46 18.97 12.96
CA GLU A 65 -5.72 19.26 14.19
C GLU A 65 -5.51 20.77 14.37
N GLU A 66 -5.01 21.47 13.35
CA GLU A 66 -4.69 22.90 13.47
C GLU A 66 -5.95 23.76 13.61
N ALA A 67 -6.99 23.47 12.84
CA ALA A 67 -8.20 24.30 12.81
C ALA A 67 -9.16 24.00 13.98
N HIS A 68 -9.27 22.74 14.42
CA HIS A 68 -10.32 22.31 15.36
C HIS A 68 -9.76 21.70 16.66
N ARG A 69 -8.43 21.57 16.80
CA ARG A 69 -7.75 20.94 17.95
C ARG A 69 -8.22 19.51 18.27
N VAL A 70 -8.80 18.81 17.28
CA VAL A 70 -9.33 17.45 17.46
C VAL A 70 -8.22 16.43 17.29
N PHE A 71 -7.41 16.30 18.34
CA PHE A 71 -6.25 15.41 18.38
C PHE A 71 -6.58 13.93 18.10
N TRP A 72 -7.77 13.52 18.54
CA TRP A 72 -8.26 12.15 18.43
C TRP A 72 -8.57 11.73 17.00
N LEU A 73 -8.78 12.66 16.06
CA LEU A 73 -9.10 12.31 14.67
C LEU A 73 -7.84 12.07 13.83
N ARG A 74 -6.72 12.70 14.19
CA ARG A 74 -5.45 12.57 13.48
C ARG A 74 -4.88 11.16 13.55
N MET A 75 -4.82 10.57 14.75
CA MET A 75 -4.24 9.24 14.95
C MET A 75 -4.97 8.15 14.12
N PRO A 76 -6.31 8.03 14.16
CA PRO A 76 -7.04 7.10 13.30
C PRO A 76 -6.76 7.31 11.82
N LEU A 77 -6.70 8.55 11.33
CA LEU A 77 -6.45 8.85 9.92
C LEU A 77 -5.03 8.46 9.50
N ALA A 78 -4.01 8.80 10.30
CA ALA A 78 -2.63 8.41 10.03
C ALA A 78 -2.44 6.88 10.11
N VAL A 79 -3.03 6.23 11.11
CA VAL A 79 -3.04 4.75 11.22
C VAL A 79 -3.74 4.12 10.03
N LEU A 80 -4.85 4.69 9.56
CA LEU A 80 -5.58 4.18 8.39
C LEU A 80 -4.73 4.26 7.12
N VAL A 81 -4.01 5.36 6.90
CA VAL A 81 -3.06 5.48 5.78
C VAL A 81 -1.95 4.43 5.89
N ILE A 82 -1.36 4.25 7.08
CA ILE A 82 -0.32 3.23 7.32
C ILE A 82 -0.87 1.82 7.11
N ALA A 83 -2.08 1.53 7.57
CA ALA A 83 -2.67 0.20 7.53
C ALA A 83 -3.20 -0.20 6.15
N ILE A 84 -3.62 0.77 5.34
CA ILE A 84 -4.25 0.51 4.04
C ILE A 84 -3.29 0.83 2.89
N TYR A 85 -2.81 2.07 2.81
CA TYR A 85 -2.06 2.54 1.66
C TYR A 85 -0.65 1.95 1.58
N VAL A 86 0.06 1.88 2.70
CA VAL A 86 1.45 1.36 2.69
C VAL A 86 1.51 -0.11 2.25
N PRO A 87 0.64 -1.01 2.74
CA PRO A 87 0.55 -2.37 2.22
C PRO A 87 0.16 -2.43 0.75
N TYR A 88 -0.73 -1.52 0.30
CA TYR A 88 -1.20 -1.41 -1.08
C TYR A 88 -0.08 -1.00 -2.06
N ALA A 89 0.70 0.01 -1.70
CA ALA A 89 1.89 0.43 -2.45
C ALA A 89 2.97 -0.68 -2.47
N ALA A 90 3.10 -1.41 -1.35
CA ALA A 90 4.04 -2.52 -1.22
C ALA A 90 3.59 -3.83 -1.91
N VAL A 91 2.38 -3.91 -2.52
CA VAL A 91 1.92 -5.10 -3.24
C VAL A 91 2.73 -5.36 -4.49
N LEU A 92 3.05 -4.28 -5.22
CA LEU A 92 3.77 -4.33 -6.49
C LEU A 92 5.27 -4.05 -6.32
N ALA A 93 5.68 -3.64 -5.12
CA ALA A 93 7.09 -3.54 -4.78
C ALA A 93 7.77 -4.90 -5.02
N PRO A 94 8.85 -4.95 -5.82
CA PRO A 94 9.66 -6.15 -5.92
C PRO A 94 10.41 -6.28 -4.61
N VAL A 95 9.78 -6.84 -3.59
CA VAL A 95 10.50 -7.20 -2.37
C VAL A 95 11.41 -8.36 -2.77
N ARG A 96 12.63 -8.04 -3.21
CA ARG A 96 13.76 -8.98 -3.29
C ARG A 96 14.16 -9.33 -1.87
N VAL A 97 13.27 -9.98 -1.12
CA VAL A 97 13.69 -10.66 0.09
C VAL A 97 14.48 -11.85 -0.41
N ASN A 98 15.80 -11.75 -0.31
CA ASN A 98 16.75 -12.81 -0.67
C ASN A 98 16.64 -13.94 0.36
N VAL A 99 15.47 -14.56 0.48
CA VAL A 99 15.22 -15.72 1.34
C VAL A 99 15.25 -16.93 0.45
N LYS A 100 16.37 -17.63 0.56
CA LYS A 100 16.98 -18.59 -0.37
C LYS A 100 16.10 -19.62 -1.09
N ASN A 101 14.80 -19.83 -0.82
CA ASN A 101 14.04 -20.85 -1.55
C ASN A 101 12.50 -20.76 -1.58
N LEU A 102 11.81 -19.77 -0.99
CA LEU A 102 10.35 -19.94 -0.77
C LEU A 102 9.41 -18.73 -0.95
N ARG A 103 9.73 -17.75 -1.82
CA ARG A 103 8.76 -16.68 -2.15
C ARG A 103 8.57 -16.48 -3.65
N ARG A 104 7.36 -16.82 -4.12
CA ARG A 104 6.87 -16.51 -5.48
C ARG A 104 6.90 -14.99 -5.70
N THR A 105 7.67 -14.56 -6.70
CA THR A 105 7.72 -13.15 -7.14
C THR A 105 6.32 -12.66 -7.52
N PRO A 106 6.03 -11.35 -7.39
CA PRO A 106 4.73 -10.80 -7.80
C PRO A 106 4.35 -11.22 -9.24
N GLN A 107 5.34 -11.25 -10.12
CA GLN A 107 5.21 -11.71 -11.51
C GLN A 107 4.74 -13.16 -11.59
N ARG A 108 5.37 -14.07 -10.83
CA ARG A 108 4.99 -15.50 -10.81
C ARG A 108 3.57 -15.69 -10.29
N ARG A 109 3.12 -14.89 -9.31
CA ARG A 109 1.72 -14.93 -8.83
C ARG A 109 0.71 -14.42 -9.85
N MET A 110 1.08 -13.40 -10.63
CA MET A 110 0.22 -12.90 -11.71
C MET A 110 0.11 -13.93 -12.84
N VAL A 111 1.20 -14.58 -13.22
CA VAL A 111 1.22 -15.66 -14.22
C VAL A 111 0.38 -16.86 -13.74
N GLU A 112 0.52 -17.27 -12.48
CA GLU A 112 -0.33 -18.31 -11.87
C GLU A 112 -1.82 -17.92 -11.81
N SER A 113 -2.13 -16.61 -11.85
CA SER A 113 -3.50 -16.08 -11.88
C SER A 113 -4.03 -15.91 -13.32
N GLY A 114 -3.32 -16.42 -14.33
CA GLY A 114 -3.72 -16.40 -15.73
C GLY A 114 -3.21 -15.19 -16.53
N ALA A 115 -2.31 -14.36 -15.99
CA ALA A 115 -1.71 -13.27 -16.74
C ALA A 115 -0.66 -13.79 -17.73
N ARG A 116 -0.61 -13.23 -18.93
CA ARG A 116 0.52 -13.44 -19.83
C ARG A 116 1.80 -12.83 -19.20
N PRO A 117 2.99 -13.43 -19.39
CA PRO A 117 4.23 -12.98 -18.74
C PRO A 117 4.58 -11.50 -19.04
N ASP A 118 4.32 -11.05 -20.26
CA ASP A 118 4.49 -9.67 -20.73
C ASP A 118 3.60 -8.67 -19.98
N VAL A 119 2.34 -9.04 -19.70
CA VAL A 119 1.40 -8.24 -18.91
C VAL A 119 1.85 -8.18 -17.45
N ALA A 120 2.28 -9.30 -16.87
CA ALA A 120 2.79 -9.36 -15.50
C ALA A 120 4.04 -8.48 -15.31
N ASP A 121 4.96 -8.48 -16.27
CA ASP A 121 6.16 -7.65 -16.23
C ASP A 121 5.86 -6.17 -16.46
N ALA A 122 4.87 -5.84 -17.29
CA ALA A 122 4.44 -4.46 -17.48
C ALA A 122 3.80 -3.88 -16.21
N ILE A 123 2.92 -4.64 -15.55
CA ILE A 123 2.31 -4.27 -14.26
C ILE A 123 3.39 -4.12 -13.19
N ALA A 124 4.32 -5.06 -13.08
CA ALA A 124 5.40 -5.00 -12.11
C ALA A 124 6.33 -3.79 -12.32
N ARG A 125 6.67 -3.48 -13.58
CA ARG A 125 7.47 -2.28 -13.91
C ARG A 125 6.73 -0.98 -13.60
N ALA A 126 5.45 -0.89 -13.95
CA ALA A 126 4.64 0.29 -13.65
C ALA A 126 4.44 0.51 -12.14
N GLY A 127 4.39 -0.56 -11.34
CA GLY A 127 4.24 -0.50 -9.89
C GLY A 127 5.52 -0.17 -9.10
N ARG A 128 6.72 -0.34 -9.69
CA ARG A 128 8.01 -0.09 -9.02
C ARG A 128 8.17 1.29 -8.36
N PRO A 129 7.92 2.42 -9.05
CA PRO A 129 8.13 3.74 -8.46
C PRO A 129 7.25 3.97 -7.23
N PHE A 130 6.08 3.33 -7.17
CA PHE A 130 5.16 3.46 -6.04
C PHE A 130 5.66 2.81 -4.75
N ALA A 131 6.68 1.96 -4.79
CA ALA A 131 7.34 1.47 -3.58
C ALA A 131 8.07 2.61 -2.84
N LEU A 132 8.74 3.51 -3.59
CA LEU A 132 9.38 4.71 -3.05
C LEU A 132 8.32 5.68 -2.54
N ILE A 133 7.28 5.94 -3.34
CA ILE A 133 6.16 6.82 -2.94
C ILE A 133 5.49 6.30 -1.67
N GLY A 134 5.22 4.99 -1.60
CA GLY A 134 4.69 4.32 -0.42
C GLY A 134 5.57 4.50 0.82
N SER A 135 6.89 4.46 0.65
CA SER A 135 7.86 4.68 1.73
C SER A 135 7.88 6.14 2.20
N LEU A 136 7.81 7.11 1.28
CA LEU A 136 7.70 8.54 1.60
C LEU A 136 6.40 8.86 2.34
N ILE A 137 5.28 8.30 1.89
CA ILE A 137 3.98 8.49 2.55
C ILE A 137 3.96 7.80 3.92
N PHE A 138 4.60 6.63 4.07
CA PHE A 138 4.77 6.00 5.37
C PHE A 138 5.55 6.90 6.34
N LEU A 139 6.69 7.44 5.90
CA LEU A 139 7.47 8.38 6.69
C LEU A 139 6.63 9.61 7.08
N ALA A 140 5.93 10.22 6.12
CA ALA A 140 5.04 11.35 6.40
C ALA A 140 3.95 10.99 7.42
N ALA A 141 3.31 9.82 7.29
CA ALA A 141 2.28 9.37 8.22
C ALA A 141 2.84 9.13 9.63
N VAL A 142 4.02 8.53 9.75
CA VAL A 142 4.71 8.34 11.05
C VAL A 142 5.08 9.70 11.65
N THR A 143 5.61 10.63 10.85
CA THR A 143 5.91 11.99 11.30
C THR A 143 4.66 12.66 11.83
N VAL A 144 3.55 12.64 11.08
CA VAL A 144 2.25 13.16 11.54
C VAL A 144 1.83 12.48 12.85
N LEU A 145 2.02 11.17 12.98
CA LEU A 145 1.62 10.43 14.18
C LEU A 145 2.43 10.84 15.42
N VAL A 146 3.75 11.00 15.26
CA VAL A 146 4.70 11.31 16.35
C VAL A 146 4.81 12.82 16.63
N TRP A 147 4.43 13.69 15.69
CA TRP A 147 4.58 15.15 15.76
C TRP A 147 4.13 15.79 17.08
N HIS A 148 3.08 15.24 17.70
CA HIS A 148 2.57 15.74 18.99
C HIS A 148 3.51 15.49 20.16
N HIS A 149 4.20 14.35 20.16
CA HIS A 149 5.17 14.02 21.20
C HIS A 149 6.48 14.82 21.04
N LEU A 150 6.70 15.45 19.88
CA LEU A 150 7.84 16.33 19.65
C LEU A 150 7.53 17.79 20.00
N ARG A 151 6.25 18.16 20.10
CA ARG A 151 5.79 19.54 20.37
C ARG A 151 5.45 19.79 21.84
N ASN A 152 5.22 18.72 22.61
CA ASN A 152 5.00 18.72 24.06
C ASN A 152 6.20 18.12 24.78
#